data_AF-A0A4Q1L1X4-F1
#
_entry.id   AF-A0A4Q1L1X4-F1
#
_cell.length_a   1.000
_cell.length_b   1.000
_cell.length_c   1.000
_cell.angle_alpha   90.00
_cell.angle_beta   90.00
_cell.angle_gamma   90.00
#
_symmetry.space_group_name_H-M   'P 1'
#
loop_
_entity.id
_entity.type
_entity.pdbx_description
1 polymer ?
#
loop_
_entity_poly.entity_id
_entity_poly.type
_entity_poly.pdbx_seq_one_letter_code
_entity_poly.pdbx_strand_id
1 'polypeptide(L)'
;MILADLQLTRVLRAVGAGRGPLPPVPPSGRYVVPGPDGAASLVRRLVRRAGHPEQVADRLVDALATLRPWERAHVLDPLHRAASGPSQGDGAPGHVSFPAGPDARFGEPLVLGSARAVQLDGTTCGSAVLAVLAAAGDPVVGLWLVAGTDVSRGESAHVVTAGEAEATARELETSSGRFAALQRLLQARTAHAALGPLPWPTGLGTPPWTAARDARYADVRYTHRIVAGHGTADRVLASALRSAAAGVPVPLYAGGDLGTGWSTAVPRHVVLLAGVSAPAEPQKEAAVPFGGRWCSVYEPSTGTMHRLRVADLLAGTGDDGEPGRGVRRALGGWPHVTWAVLPAGRAGGSRRVG
;
A
#
# COMPACT_ATOMS: atom_id res chain seq x y z
N MET A 1 28.65 -9.36 -22.66
CA MET A 1 28.22 -9.42 -21.25
C MET A 1 27.80 -8.03 -20.74
N ILE A 2 26.94 -7.30 -21.48
CA ILE A 2 26.50 -5.91 -21.16
C ILE A 2 24.96 -5.79 -21.21
N LEU A 3 24.27 -6.83 -21.71
CA LEU A 3 22.82 -6.83 -21.94
C LEU A 3 22.01 -7.50 -20.81
N ALA A 4 22.65 -8.20 -19.87
CA ALA A 4 21.98 -8.94 -18.80
C ALA A 4 21.33 -8.02 -17.74
N ASP A 5 21.88 -6.83 -17.50
CA ASP A 5 21.41 -5.90 -16.47
C ASP A 5 20.54 -4.76 -17.03
N LEU A 6 20.12 -4.86 -18.29
CA LEU A 6 19.17 -3.92 -18.85
C LEU A 6 17.78 -4.25 -18.29
N GLN A 7 17.05 -3.25 -17.85
CA GLN A 7 15.64 -3.38 -17.48
C GLN A 7 14.81 -2.66 -18.54
N LEU A 8 13.62 -3.16 -18.89
CA LEU A 8 12.72 -2.47 -19.82
C LEU A 8 12.36 -1.07 -19.29
N THR A 9 12.38 -0.87 -17.97
CA THR A 9 12.27 0.44 -17.32
C THR A 9 13.33 1.43 -17.76
N ARG A 10 14.56 0.99 -18.08
CA ARG A 10 15.61 1.87 -18.66
C ARG A 10 15.25 2.31 -20.08
N VAL A 11 14.65 1.43 -20.89
CA VAL A 11 14.16 1.75 -22.25
C VAL A 11 12.94 2.68 -22.19
N LEU A 12 11.95 2.37 -21.33
CA LEU A 12 10.78 3.21 -21.09
C LEU A 12 11.16 4.59 -20.53
N ARG A 13 12.18 4.65 -19.68
CA ARG A 13 12.76 5.92 -19.22
C ARG A 13 13.45 6.66 -20.35
N ALA A 14 14.15 5.98 -21.27
CA ALA A 14 14.79 6.60 -22.42
C ALA A 14 13.76 7.32 -23.33
N VAL A 15 12.56 6.74 -23.46
CA VAL A 15 11.42 7.34 -24.20
C VAL A 15 10.53 8.25 -23.35
N GLY A 16 10.88 8.54 -22.10
CA GLY A 16 10.23 9.57 -21.29
C GLY A 16 9.12 9.12 -20.34
N ALA A 17 8.77 7.83 -20.31
CA ALA A 17 7.75 7.32 -19.40
C ALA A 17 8.20 7.49 -17.93
N GLY A 18 7.30 8.02 -17.08
CA GLY A 18 7.60 8.23 -15.66
C GLY A 18 8.70 9.28 -15.38
N ARG A 19 9.08 10.11 -16.36
CA ARG A 19 9.93 11.29 -16.15
C ARG A 19 9.14 12.42 -15.48
N GLY A 20 9.82 13.19 -14.64
CA GLY A 20 9.27 14.37 -13.98
C GLY A 20 9.89 14.55 -12.59
N PRO A 21 9.81 15.76 -12.02
CA PRO A 21 10.30 16.00 -10.66
C PRO A 21 9.63 15.04 -9.69
N LEU A 22 10.38 14.63 -8.66
CA LEU A 22 9.79 13.88 -7.56
C LEU A 22 8.76 14.77 -6.87
N PRO A 23 7.55 14.25 -6.60
CA PRO A 23 6.58 15.01 -5.84
C PRO A 23 7.11 15.29 -4.44
N PRO A 24 6.70 16.40 -3.80
CA PRO A 24 7.04 16.67 -2.42
C PRO A 24 6.48 15.58 -1.50
N VAL A 25 7.21 15.27 -0.45
CA VAL A 25 6.76 14.32 0.57
C VAL A 25 5.53 14.88 1.28
N PRO A 26 4.49 14.07 1.56
CA PRO A 26 3.37 14.51 2.39
C PRO A 26 3.83 15.01 3.78
N PRO A 27 3.16 16.00 4.36
CA PRO A 27 3.51 16.48 5.70
C PRO A 27 3.32 15.37 6.74
N SER A 28 4.33 15.16 7.59
CA SER A 28 4.32 14.19 8.67
C SER A 28 3.22 14.46 9.70
N GLY A 29 2.74 13.42 10.37
CA GLY A 29 1.69 13.52 11.39
C GLY A 29 0.29 13.80 10.83
N ARG A 30 0.17 14.07 9.51
CA ARG A 30 -1.11 14.36 8.89
C ARG A 30 -2.00 13.12 8.81
N TYR A 31 -1.45 11.97 8.43
CA TYR A 31 -2.20 10.73 8.15
C TYR A 31 -2.07 9.69 9.28
N VAL A 32 -2.07 10.18 10.51
CA VAL A 32 -2.00 9.33 11.71
C VAL A 32 -3.28 8.50 11.82
N VAL A 33 -3.09 7.21 12.09
CA VAL A 33 -4.18 6.26 12.26
C VAL A 33 -4.72 6.37 13.69
N PRO A 34 -6.05 6.34 13.90
CA PRO A 34 -6.62 6.20 15.23
C PRO A 34 -6.07 4.97 15.94
N GLY A 35 -5.87 5.08 17.25
CA GLY A 35 -5.81 3.88 18.08
C GLY A 35 -7.14 3.10 18.02
N PRO A 36 -7.18 1.87 18.56
CA PRO A 36 -8.36 1.00 18.53
C PRO A 36 -9.61 1.62 19.19
N ASP A 37 -9.42 2.51 20.15
CA ASP A 37 -10.50 3.26 20.83
C ASP A 37 -10.84 4.60 20.12
N GLY A 38 -10.52 4.69 18.83
CA GLY A 38 -10.51 5.92 18.04
C GLY A 38 -11.68 6.86 18.34
N ALA A 39 -11.36 8.02 18.93
CA ALA A 39 -12.35 9.02 19.27
C ALA A 39 -13.23 9.38 18.05
N ALA A 40 -14.54 9.54 18.25
CA ALA A 40 -15.49 9.84 17.18
C ALA A 40 -15.06 11.05 16.31
N SER A 41 -14.41 12.05 16.91
CA SER A 41 -13.84 13.21 16.22
C SER A 41 -12.75 12.84 15.19
N LEU A 42 -11.96 11.80 15.47
CA LEU A 42 -10.92 11.32 14.58
C LEU A 42 -11.52 10.47 13.44
N VAL A 43 -12.52 9.63 13.73
CA VAL A 43 -13.30 8.90 12.71
C VAL A 43 -13.93 9.88 11.73
N ARG A 44 -14.63 10.92 12.21
CA ARG A 44 -15.20 11.98 11.37
C ARG A 44 -14.15 12.67 10.51
N ARG A 45 -12.93 12.86 11.03
CA ARG A 45 -11.81 13.45 10.28
C ARG A 45 -11.35 12.55 9.13
N LEU A 46 -11.29 11.23 9.34
CA LEU A 46 -10.94 10.27 8.29
C LEU A 46 -11.99 10.27 7.17
N VAL A 47 -13.27 10.16 7.53
CA VAL A 47 -14.39 10.14 6.57
C VAL A 47 -14.41 11.41 5.71
N ARG A 48 -14.27 12.59 6.32
CA ARG A 48 -14.19 13.86 5.57
C ARG A 48 -13.01 13.92 4.61
N ARG A 49 -11.87 13.32 4.96
CA ARG A 49 -10.72 13.29 4.06
C ARG A 49 -10.87 12.27 2.93
N ALA A 50 -11.57 11.17 3.17
CA ALA A 50 -11.99 10.27 2.11
C ALA A 50 -13.01 10.92 1.14
N GLY A 51 -13.54 12.10 1.48
CA GLY A 51 -14.42 12.89 0.61
C GLY A 51 -15.91 12.65 0.86
N HIS A 52 -16.26 11.96 1.94
CA HIS A 52 -17.65 11.66 2.29
C HIS A 52 -18.30 12.80 3.07
N PRO A 53 -19.63 12.98 2.95
CA PRO A 53 -20.38 13.99 3.69
C PRO A 53 -20.52 13.63 5.18
N GLU A 54 -20.90 14.61 6.00
CA GLU A 54 -20.96 14.44 7.46
C GLU A 54 -21.96 13.37 7.90
N GLN A 55 -23.08 13.20 7.19
CA GLN A 55 -24.07 12.17 7.51
C GLN A 55 -23.54 10.74 7.31
N VAL A 56 -22.55 10.54 6.43
CA VAL A 56 -21.85 9.25 6.31
C VAL A 56 -20.94 9.03 7.52
N ALA A 57 -20.32 10.10 8.03
CA ALA A 57 -19.46 10.02 9.21
C ALA A 57 -20.25 9.69 10.48
N ASP A 58 -21.44 10.27 10.66
CA ASP A 58 -22.36 9.92 11.75
C ASP A 58 -22.71 8.43 11.71
N ARG A 59 -23.19 7.95 10.56
CA ARG A 59 -23.55 6.54 10.37
C ARG A 59 -22.38 5.59 10.58
N LEU A 60 -21.17 5.99 10.18
CA LEU A 60 -19.97 5.21 10.45
C LEU A 60 -19.67 5.11 11.95
N VAL A 61 -19.74 6.23 12.68
CA VAL A 61 -19.51 6.23 14.14
C VAL A 61 -20.50 5.31 14.84
N ASP A 62 -21.78 5.38 14.47
CA ASP A 62 -22.82 4.51 15.03
C ASP A 62 -22.56 3.04 14.69
N ALA A 63 -22.19 2.73 13.44
CA ALA A 63 -21.86 1.37 13.03
C ALA A 63 -20.61 0.82 13.76
N LEU A 64 -19.57 1.62 13.96
CA LEU A 64 -18.36 1.19 14.67
C LEU A 64 -18.63 0.89 16.16
N ALA A 65 -19.63 1.53 16.76
CA ALA A 65 -20.02 1.29 18.14
C ALA A 65 -20.63 -0.12 18.35
N THR A 66 -21.22 -0.71 17.31
CA THR A 66 -21.82 -2.05 17.37
C THR A 66 -20.82 -3.18 17.06
N LEU A 67 -19.68 -2.86 16.44
CA LEU A 67 -18.64 -3.83 16.12
C LEU A 67 -17.87 -4.33 17.34
N ARG A 68 -17.34 -5.55 17.24
CA ARG A 68 -16.36 -6.06 18.21
C ARG A 68 -15.06 -5.24 18.13
N PRO A 69 -14.27 -5.16 19.21
CA PRO A 69 -13.03 -4.36 19.23
C PRO A 69 -12.05 -4.71 18.10
N TRP A 70 -11.89 -5.99 17.78
CA TRP A 70 -11.00 -6.43 16.72
C TRP A 70 -11.52 -6.08 15.32
N GLU A 71 -12.84 -6.13 15.09
CA GLU A 71 -13.44 -5.71 13.81
C GLU A 71 -13.24 -4.21 13.63
N ARG A 72 -13.48 -3.43 14.68
CA ARG A 72 -13.21 -1.98 14.70
C ARG A 72 -11.75 -1.68 14.39
N ALA A 73 -10.81 -2.43 14.95
CA ALA A 73 -9.39 -2.28 14.64
C ALA A 73 -9.09 -2.56 13.16
N HIS A 74 -9.66 -3.63 12.58
CA HIS A 74 -9.51 -3.92 11.14
C HIS A 74 -10.12 -2.84 10.24
N VAL A 75 -11.20 -2.18 10.66
CA VAL A 75 -11.80 -1.07 9.89
C VAL A 75 -10.95 0.20 9.97
N LEU A 76 -10.45 0.55 11.15
CA LEU A 76 -9.74 1.81 11.38
C LEU A 76 -8.26 1.74 11.01
N ASP A 77 -7.64 0.58 11.14
CA ASP A 77 -6.22 0.34 10.87
C ASP A 77 -5.98 -1.03 10.19
N PRO A 78 -6.49 -1.24 8.96
CA PRO A 78 -6.33 -2.52 8.26
C PRO A 78 -4.86 -2.88 7.95
N LEU A 79 -3.91 -1.95 8.15
CA LEU A 79 -2.48 -2.14 7.90
C LEU A 79 -1.66 -2.33 9.20
N HIS A 80 -2.31 -2.39 10.36
CA HIS A 80 -1.70 -2.59 11.69
C HIS A 80 -0.59 -1.56 12.00
N ARG A 81 -0.77 -0.31 11.59
CA ARG A 81 0.23 0.77 11.73
C ARG A 81 0.23 1.40 13.12
N ALA A 82 -0.89 1.40 13.83
CA ALA A 82 -1.02 1.93 15.19
C ALA A 82 -0.25 1.06 16.21
N ALA A 83 -0.22 -0.26 16.01
CA ALA A 83 0.54 -1.20 16.85
C ALA A 83 2.06 -1.04 16.75
N SER A 84 2.55 -0.20 15.83
CA SER A 84 3.99 0.07 15.63
C SER A 84 4.52 1.28 16.42
N GLY A 85 3.70 1.90 17.28
CA GLY A 85 4.12 2.99 18.18
C GLY A 85 4.91 2.49 19.40
N PRO A 86 5.75 3.32 20.03
CA PRO A 86 6.39 2.97 21.29
C PRO A 86 5.30 2.72 22.33
N SER A 87 5.28 1.53 22.92
CA SER A 87 4.51 1.24 24.11
C SER A 87 4.94 2.23 25.20
N GLN A 88 4.11 3.21 25.53
CA GLN A 88 4.24 3.95 26.79
C GLN A 88 3.87 2.98 27.92
N GLY A 89 4.86 2.18 28.33
CA GLY A 89 4.83 1.49 29.61
C GLY A 89 5.52 2.37 30.63
N ASP A 90 4.78 2.77 31.66
CA ASP A 90 5.33 3.36 32.87
C ASP A 90 6.41 2.45 33.47
N GLY A 91 7.58 3.02 33.79
CA GLY A 91 8.47 2.48 34.84
C GLY A 91 9.85 1.97 34.42
N ALA A 92 10.87 2.74 34.83
CA ALA A 92 12.28 2.39 35.09
C ALA A 92 13.29 2.29 33.92
N PRO A 93 14.50 2.89 34.07
CA PRO A 93 15.55 2.83 33.06
C PRO A 93 16.32 1.51 33.19
N GLY A 94 16.04 0.57 32.31
CA GLY A 94 16.80 -0.68 32.21
C GLY A 94 16.23 -1.55 31.11
N HIS A 95 16.88 -1.54 29.94
CA HIS A 95 16.65 -2.44 28.81
C HIS A 95 15.17 -2.75 28.52
N VAL A 96 14.53 -1.90 27.73
CA VAL A 96 13.28 -2.27 27.05
C VAL A 96 13.63 -3.31 25.98
N SER A 97 13.65 -4.58 26.39
CA SER A 97 13.52 -5.70 25.48
C SER A 97 12.16 -5.57 24.82
N PHE A 98 12.15 -5.35 23.50
CA PHE A 98 10.98 -5.71 22.72
C PHE A 98 10.69 -7.17 23.05
N PRO A 99 9.46 -7.54 23.45
CA PRO A 99 9.11 -8.95 23.45
C PRO A 99 9.43 -9.45 22.05
N ALA A 100 10.05 -10.62 21.95
CA ALA A 100 10.15 -11.35 20.70
C ALA A 100 8.72 -11.67 20.22
N GLY A 101 8.06 -10.66 19.65
CA GLY A 101 6.85 -10.78 18.86
C GLY A 101 7.16 -11.61 17.62
N PRO A 102 6.11 -12.11 16.95
CA PRO A 102 6.16 -13.25 16.05
C PRO A 102 7.37 -13.18 15.14
N ASP A 103 8.09 -14.30 15.13
CA ASP A 103 9.36 -14.49 14.45
C ASP A 103 9.43 -13.71 13.13
N ALA A 104 10.18 -12.60 13.09
CA ALA A 104 10.27 -11.69 11.94
C ALA A 104 10.73 -12.38 10.64
N ARG A 105 11.10 -13.66 10.72
CA ARG A 105 11.35 -14.59 9.62
C ARG A 105 10.09 -14.96 8.82
N PHE A 106 8.91 -14.82 9.41
CA PHE A 106 7.61 -15.12 8.81
C PHE A 106 6.72 -13.89 8.90
N GLY A 107 6.20 -13.42 7.76
CA GLY A 107 5.28 -12.30 7.79
C GLY A 107 3.94 -12.69 8.41
N GLU A 108 3.22 -11.70 8.93
CA GLU A 108 1.92 -11.89 9.58
C GLU A 108 0.80 -11.86 8.53
N PRO A 109 -0.22 -12.73 8.61
CA PRO A 109 -1.38 -12.62 7.72
C PRO A 109 -2.05 -11.24 7.84
N LEU A 110 -2.26 -10.57 6.72
CA LEU A 110 -3.11 -9.38 6.68
C LEU A 110 -4.57 -9.85 6.59
N VAL A 111 -5.39 -9.52 7.59
CA VAL A 111 -6.77 -10.00 7.69
C VAL A 111 -7.74 -8.82 7.63
N LEU A 112 -8.78 -8.96 6.80
CA LEU A 112 -9.91 -8.03 6.71
C LEU A 112 -11.16 -8.79 7.18
N GLY A 113 -11.64 -8.44 8.37
CA GLY A 113 -12.70 -9.21 9.05
C GLY A 113 -12.22 -10.62 9.37
N SER A 114 -12.87 -11.62 8.76
CA SER A 114 -12.51 -13.03 8.90
C SER A 114 -11.68 -13.59 7.74
N ALA A 115 -11.34 -12.77 6.75
CA ALA A 115 -10.67 -13.22 5.54
C ALA A 115 -9.25 -12.67 5.42
N ARG A 116 -8.32 -13.51 5.00
CA ARG A 116 -6.99 -13.05 4.60
C ARG A 116 -7.10 -12.23 3.31
N ALA A 117 -6.44 -11.08 3.27
CA ALA A 117 -6.39 -10.23 2.09
C ALA A 117 -5.43 -10.85 1.06
N VAL A 118 -5.90 -11.83 0.30
CA VAL A 118 -5.12 -12.50 -0.76
C VAL A 118 -5.65 -12.09 -2.13
N GLN A 119 -4.75 -11.93 -3.10
CA GLN A 119 -5.12 -11.71 -4.49
C GLN A 119 -5.93 -12.90 -5.04
N LEU A 120 -6.83 -12.63 -5.97
CA LEU A 120 -7.65 -13.68 -6.61
C LEU A 120 -6.83 -14.63 -7.50
N ASP A 121 -5.94 -14.04 -8.30
CA ASP A 121 -5.08 -14.73 -9.24
C ASP A 121 -3.76 -13.97 -9.48
N GLY A 122 -2.86 -14.56 -10.27
CA GLY A 122 -1.53 -14.03 -10.56
C GLY A 122 -1.49 -12.67 -11.30
N THR A 123 -2.63 -12.11 -11.70
CA THR A 123 -2.75 -10.80 -12.35
C THR A 123 -3.43 -9.75 -11.48
N THR A 124 -4.00 -10.15 -10.34
CA THR A 124 -4.78 -9.26 -9.45
C THR A 124 -3.97 -8.65 -8.31
N CYS A 125 -2.65 -8.85 -8.26
CA CYS A 125 -1.78 -8.26 -7.23
C CYS A 125 -1.95 -6.74 -7.08
N GLY A 126 -2.04 -6.01 -8.21
CA GLY A 126 -2.28 -4.57 -8.23
C GLY A 126 -3.66 -4.19 -7.68
N SER A 127 -4.71 -4.88 -8.11
CA SER A 127 -6.07 -4.68 -7.60
C SER A 127 -6.19 -4.97 -6.11
N ALA A 128 -5.54 -6.02 -5.61
CA ALA A 128 -5.50 -6.34 -4.19
C ALA A 128 -4.80 -5.24 -3.38
N VAL A 129 -3.67 -4.72 -3.87
CA VAL A 129 -2.97 -3.58 -3.26
C VAL A 129 -3.84 -2.33 -3.25
N LEU A 130 -4.52 -2.02 -4.35
CA LEU A 130 -5.41 -0.85 -4.44
C LEU A 130 -6.64 -0.97 -3.53
N ALA A 131 -7.18 -2.17 -3.35
CA ALA A 131 -8.29 -2.45 -2.43
C ALA A 131 -7.86 -2.22 -0.97
N VAL A 132 -6.72 -2.77 -0.57
CA VAL A 132 -6.15 -2.55 0.77
C VAL A 132 -5.79 -1.08 1.00
N LEU A 133 -5.23 -0.41 -0.02
CA LEU A 133 -4.92 1.03 0.05
C LEU A 133 -6.19 1.87 0.27
N ALA A 134 -7.26 1.57 -0.47
CA ALA A 134 -8.56 2.23 -0.32
C ALA A 134 -9.13 2.00 1.09
N ALA A 135 -9.13 0.77 1.58
CA ALA A 135 -9.59 0.44 2.94
C ALA A 135 -8.79 1.18 4.02
N ALA A 136 -7.47 1.29 3.85
CA ALA A 136 -6.59 1.99 4.80
C ALA A 136 -6.79 3.51 4.81
N GLY A 137 -7.32 4.08 3.73
CA GLY A 137 -7.55 5.51 3.60
C GLY A 137 -9.01 5.94 3.75
N ASP A 138 -9.95 4.99 3.70
CA ASP A 138 -11.38 5.22 3.78
C ASP A 138 -12.06 4.16 4.67
N PRO A 139 -12.41 4.50 5.92
CA PRO A 139 -13.02 3.56 6.84
C PRO A 139 -14.44 3.15 6.43
N VAL A 140 -15.09 3.82 5.47
CA VAL A 140 -16.34 3.34 4.87
C VAL A 140 -16.09 2.07 4.06
N VAL A 141 -15.02 2.07 3.26
CA VAL A 141 -14.58 0.88 2.51
C VAL A 141 -14.11 -0.21 3.47
N GLY A 142 -13.36 0.16 4.52
CA GLY A 142 -12.96 -0.75 5.59
C GLY A 142 -14.16 -1.43 6.26
N LEU A 143 -15.19 -0.67 6.65
CA LEU A 143 -16.41 -1.19 7.27
C LEU A 143 -17.15 -2.17 6.35
N TRP A 144 -17.28 -1.82 5.07
CA TRP A 144 -17.91 -2.71 4.10
C TRP A 144 -17.12 -4.00 3.94
N LEU A 145 -15.79 -3.95 3.76
CA LEU A 145 -14.97 -5.16 3.64
C LEU A 145 -15.06 -6.06 4.88
N VAL A 146 -14.95 -5.48 6.08
CA VAL A 146 -14.91 -6.21 7.35
C VAL A 146 -16.28 -6.74 7.76
N ALA A 147 -17.31 -5.91 7.72
CA ALA A 147 -18.62 -6.20 8.33
C ALA A 147 -19.77 -6.25 7.31
N GLY A 148 -19.52 -6.00 6.02
CA GLY A 148 -20.55 -5.99 4.97
C GLY A 148 -21.51 -4.80 5.06
N THR A 149 -21.27 -3.85 5.96
CA THR A 149 -22.15 -2.70 6.17
C THR A 149 -21.76 -1.55 5.27
N ASP A 150 -22.65 -1.18 4.34
CA ASP A 150 -22.48 -0.01 3.48
C ASP A 150 -23.16 1.22 4.08
N VAL A 151 -22.36 2.05 4.76
CA VAL A 151 -22.80 3.36 5.27
C VAL A 151 -22.77 4.47 4.23
N SER A 152 -22.34 4.21 2.98
CA SER A 152 -22.46 5.16 1.86
C SER A 152 -23.76 4.99 1.08
N ARG A 153 -24.45 3.84 1.18
CA ARG A 153 -25.65 3.50 0.41
C ARG A 153 -25.42 3.54 -1.11
N GLY A 154 -24.32 2.95 -1.55
CA GLY A 154 -23.93 2.85 -2.97
C GLY A 154 -23.20 4.07 -3.52
N GLU A 155 -23.00 5.13 -2.72
CA GLU A 155 -22.31 6.34 -3.20
C GLU A 155 -20.79 6.17 -3.27
N SER A 156 -20.21 5.23 -2.51
CA SER A 156 -18.77 4.97 -2.56
C SER A 156 -18.39 4.12 -3.77
N ALA A 157 -17.53 4.67 -4.63
CA ALA A 157 -17.00 3.98 -5.82
C ALA A 157 -16.12 2.74 -5.54
N HIS A 158 -15.92 2.38 -4.27
CA HIS A 158 -15.15 1.21 -3.82
C HIS A 158 -16.00 0.27 -2.95
N VAL A 159 -17.32 0.47 -2.91
CA VAL A 159 -18.30 -0.48 -2.38
C VAL A 159 -18.99 -1.14 -3.57
N VAL A 160 -18.98 -2.47 -3.61
CA VAL A 160 -19.57 -3.25 -4.72
C VAL A 160 -20.94 -3.77 -4.29
N THR A 161 -21.94 -3.59 -5.15
CA THR A 161 -23.30 -4.12 -4.96
C THR A 161 -23.54 -5.37 -5.82
N ALA A 162 -24.59 -6.12 -5.52
CA ALA A 162 -24.90 -7.33 -6.28
C ALA A 162 -25.22 -6.99 -7.76
N GLY A 163 -24.59 -7.72 -8.68
CA GLY A 163 -24.66 -7.47 -10.12
C GLY A 163 -23.50 -6.62 -10.66
N GLU A 164 -22.80 -5.87 -9.82
CA GLU A 164 -21.58 -5.16 -10.21
C GLU A 164 -20.36 -6.06 -10.12
N ALA A 165 -19.41 -5.91 -11.05
CA ALA A 165 -18.19 -6.72 -11.10
C ALA A 165 -18.45 -8.25 -10.98
N GLU A 166 -19.58 -8.69 -11.56
CA GLU A 166 -20.06 -10.09 -11.53
C GLU A 166 -20.31 -10.63 -10.10
N ALA A 167 -20.42 -9.75 -9.10
CA ALA A 167 -20.61 -10.14 -7.71
C ALA A 167 -22.05 -10.61 -7.45
N THR A 168 -22.17 -11.76 -6.78
CA THR A 168 -23.46 -12.27 -6.32
C THR A 168 -23.77 -11.79 -4.90
N ALA A 169 -25.05 -11.70 -4.53
CA ALA A 169 -25.43 -11.35 -3.16
C ALA A 169 -24.76 -12.29 -2.12
N ARG A 170 -24.72 -13.60 -2.42
CA ARG A 170 -24.07 -14.62 -1.59
C ARG A 170 -22.57 -14.40 -1.44
N GLU A 171 -21.88 -13.99 -2.51
CA GLU A 171 -20.44 -13.67 -2.43
C GLU A 171 -20.22 -12.49 -1.47
N LEU A 172 -21.06 -11.45 -1.57
CA LEU A 172 -20.96 -10.23 -0.79
C LEU A 172 -21.31 -10.42 0.71
N GLU A 173 -21.89 -11.55 1.11
CA GLU A 173 -22.11 -11.90 2.52
C GLU A 173 -20.78 -12.11 3.27
N THR A 174 -19.71 -12.51 2.57
CA THR A 174 -18.41 -12.84 3.18
C THR A 174 -17.36 -11.76 2.97
N SER A 175 -16.45 -11.59 3.93
CA SER A 175 -15.33 -10.64 3.81
C SER A 175 -14.42 -10.97 2.62
N SER A 176 -14.17 -12.26 2.37
CA SER A 176 -13.39 -12.75 1.24
C SER A 176 -14.07 -12.43 -0.10
N GLY A 177 -15.39 -12.65 -0.19
CA GLY A 177 -16.14 -12.38 -1.41
C GLY A 177 -16.27 -10.89 -1.71
N ARG A 178 -16.44 -10.03 -0.69
CA ARG A 178 -16.37 -8.57 -0.88
C ARG A 178 -15.00 -8.12 -1.35
N PHE A 179 -13.94 -8.66 -0.76
CA PHE A 179 -12.57 -8.35 -1.21
C PHE A 179 -12.32 -8.82 -2.66
N ALA A 180 -12.80 -10.01 -3.02
CA ALA A 180 -12.76 -10.52 -4.39
C ALA A 180 -13.51 -9.62 -5.38
N ALA A 181 -14.76 -9.25 -5.05
CA ALA A 181 -15.58 -8.35 -5.87
C ALA A 181 -14.89 -6.99 -6.10
N LEU A 182 -14.31 -6.40 -5.06
CA LEU A 182 -13.56 -5.15 -5.18
C LEU A 182 -12.31 -5.30 -6.04
N GLN A 183 -11.60 -6.42 -5.96
CA GLN A 183 -10.46 -6.69 -6.82
C GLN A 183 -10.86 -6.75 -8.31
N ARG A 184 -11.97 -7.42 -8.64
CA ARG A 184 -12.49 -7.48 -10.02
C ARG A 184 -12.89 -6.11 -10.53
N LEU A 185 -13.59 -5.32 -9.71
CA LEU A 185 -13.93 -3.93 -10.04
C LEU A 185 -12.67 -3.11 -10.35
N LEU A 186 -11.66 -3.17 -9.48
CA LEU A 186 -10.42 -2.42 -9.64
C LEU A 186 -9.61 -2.90 -10.84
N GLN A 187 -9.60 -4.21 -11.12
CA GLN A 187 -8.94 -4.77 -12.29
C GLN A 187 -9.58 -4.23 -13.57
N ALA A 188 -10.91 -4.24 -13.66
CA ALA A 188 -11.63 -3.70 -14.80
C ALA A 188 -11.36 -2.20 -14.99
N ARG A 189 -11.43 -1.39 -13.92
CA ARG A 189 -11.18 0.05 -13.97
C ARG A 189 -9.74 0.40 -14.38
N THR A 190 -8.77 -0.34 -13.87
CA THR A 190 -7.35 -0.08 -14.14
C THR A 190 -6.89 -0.62 -15.48
N ALA A 191 -7.55 -1.65 -16.00
CA ALA A 191 -7.36 -2.10 -17.38
C ALA A 191 -8.01 -1.12 -18.37
N HIS A 192 -9.12 -0.49 -18.00
CA HIS A 192 -9.84 0.44 -18.88
C HIS A 192 -9.03 1.71 -19.20
N ALA A 193 -8.98 2.05 -20.49
CA ALA A 193 -8.32 3.24 -21.02
C ALA A 193 -6.86 3.39 -20.53
N ALA A 194 -6.13 2.27 -20.46
CA ALA A 194 -4.75 2.24 -20.01
C ALA A 194 -3.75 2.59 -21.13
N LEU A 195 -4.10 2.35 -22.39
CA LEU A 195 -3.29 2.68 -23.56
C LEU A 195 -4.00 3.73 -24.42
N GLY A 196 -4.38 4.85 -23.79
CA GLY A 196 -5.29 5.82 -24.39
C GLY A 196 -6.72 5.28 -24.35
N PRO A 197 -7.43 5.14 -25.49
CA PRO A 197 -8.77 4.55 -25.50
C PRO A 197 -8.76 3.02 -25.36
N LEU A 198 -7.61 2.37 -25.55
CA LEU A 198 -7.50 0.91 -25.56
C LEU A 198 -7.29 0.34 -24.14
N PRO A 199 -7.83 -0.87 -23.88
CA PRO A 199 -7.62 -1.53 -22.60
C PRO A 199 -6.19 -2.06 -22.47
N TRP A 200 -5.75 -2.23 -21.22
CA TRP A 200 -4.53 -3.00 -20.91
C TRP A 200 -4.79 -4.50 -21.09
N PRO A 201 -3.83 -5.27 -21.60
CA PRO A 201 -3.94 -6.73 -21.64
C PRO A 201 -4.12 -7.32 -20.24
N THR A 202 -5.18 -8.11 -20.04
CA THR A 202 -5.54 -8.68 -18.72
C THR A 202 -4.41 -9.53 -18.11
N GLY A 203 -3.65 -10.26 -18.94
CA GLY A 203 -2.51 -11.07 -18.52
C GLY A 203 -1.28 -10.30 -18.01
N LEU A 204 -1.30 -8.96 -18.09
CA LEU A 204 -0.22 -8.09 -17.63
C LEU A 204 -0.56 -7.36 -16.32
N GLY A 205 -1.69 -7.69 -15.69
CA GLY A 205 -2.09 -7.13 -14.40
C GLY A 205 -2.44 -5.64 -14.47
N THR A 206 -2.04 -4.87 -13.46
CA THR A 206 -2.40 -3.45 -13.32
C THR A 206 -1.24 -2.53 -13.73
N PRO A 207 -1.36 -1.68 -14.77
CA PRO A 207 -0.26 -0.81 -15.15
C PRO A 207 -0.04 0.36 -14.16
N PRO A 208 1.21 0.81 -13.93
CA PRO A 208 1.53 1.82 -12.89
C PRO A 208 0.80 3.15 -13.01
N TRP A 209 0.50 3.61 -14.22
CA TRP A 209 -0.16 4.89 -14.45
C TRP A 209 -1.67 4.84 -14.17
N THR A 210 -2.35 3.75 -14.51
CA THR A 210 -3.76 3.60 -14.12
C THR A 210 -3.88 3.24 -12.64
N ALA A 211 -2.93 2.48 -12.07
CA ALA A 211 -2.85 2.32 -10.62
C ALA A 211 -2.72 3.67 -9.91
N ALA A 212 -1.87 4.58 -10.39
CA ALA A 212 -1.77 5.93 -9.81
C ALA A 212 -3.06 6.75 -9.96
N ARG A 213 -3.77 6.60 -11.09
CA ARG A 213 -5.06 7.25 -11.34
C ARG A 213 -6.16 6.72 -10.40
N ASP A 214 -6.17 5.42 -10.14
CA ASP A 214 -7.20 4.72 -9.37
C ASP A 214 -6.86 4.62 -7.87
N ALA A 215 -5.60 4.82 -7.46
CA ALA A 215 -5.18 4.80 -6.06
C ALA A 215 -5.95 5.82 -5.23
N ARG A 216 -6.51 5.36 -4.12
CA ARG A 216 -7.24 6.19 -3.15
C ARG A 216 -6.70 5.93 -1.76
N TYR A 217 -6.29 7.00 -1.10
CA TYR A 217 -5.90 6.98 0.30
C TYR A 217 -6.26 8.33 0.91
N ALA A 218 -7.36 8.40 1.66
CA ALA A 218 -7.91 9.65 2.17
C ALA A 218 -8.01 10.70 1.04
N ASP A 219 -7.44 11.90 1.24
CA ASP A 219 -7.41 12.99 0.27
C ASP A 219 -6.15 13.01 -0.59
N VAL A 220 -5.39 11.91 -0.70
CA VAL A 220 -4.13 11.86 -1.47
C VAL A 220 -4.38 11.60 -2.95
N ARG A 221 -3.74 12.42 -3.81
CA ARG A 221 -3.58 12.15 -5.24
C ARG A 221 -2.25 11.44 -5.46
N TYR A 222 -2.23 10.43 -6.33
CA TYR A 222 -1.01 9.69 -6.67
C TYR A 222 -0.49 10.02 -8.08
N THR A 223 0.80 9.83 -8.27
CA THR A 223 1.52 9.78 -9.55
C THR A 223 2.41 8.55 -9.55
N HIS A 224 3.17 8.30 -10.61
CA HIS A 224 4.04 7.13 -10.70
C HIS A 224 5.43 7.53 -11.22
N ARG A 225 6.48 6.86 -10.73
CA ARG A 225 7.87 7.09 -11.12
C ARG A 225 8.63 5.77 -11.24
N ILE A 226 9.45 5.67 -12.27
CA ILE A 226 10.34 4.53 -12.49
C ILE A 226 11.49 4.59 -11.48
N VAL A 227 11.76 3.48 -10.80
CA VAL A 227 12.97 3.27 -9.99
C VAL A 227 14.09 2.89 -10.95
N ALA A 228 15.17 3.68 -10.96
CA ALA A 228 16.10 3.68 -12.10
C ALA A 228 17.45 3.00 -11.81
N GLY A 229 17.74 2.68 -10.56
CA GLY A 229 18.99 2.05 -10.16
C GLY A 229 18.80 1.08 -9.01
N HIS A 230 19.82 0.23 -8.85
CA HIS A 230 20.03 -0.61 -7.67
C HIS A 230 20.75 0.22 -6.58
N GLY A 231 20.41 -0.02 -5.32
CA GLY A 231 21.14 0.50 -4.17
C GLY A 231 20.57 1.74 -3.49
N THR A 232 21.25 2.12 -2.41
CA THR A 232 20.80 3.09 -1.39
C THR A 232 20.60 4.53 -1.86
N ALA A 233 21.05 4.85 -3.08
CA ALA A 233 20.96 6.18 -3.67
C ALA A 233 19.69 6.43 -4.51
N ASP A 234 18.82 5.42 -4.73
CA ASP A 234 17.63 5.62 -5.55
C ASP A 234 16.64 6.60 -4.90
N ARG A 235 16.46 7.75 -5.54
CA ARG A 235 15.66 8.86 -5.01
C ARG A 235 14.16 8.57 -5.01
N VAL A 236 13.67 7.71 -5.90
CA VAL A 236 12.25 7.32 -6.00
C VAL A 236 11.90 6.42 -4.84
N LEU A 237 12.70 5.37 -4.59
CA LEU A 237 12.49 4.48 -3.45
C LEU A 237 12.67 5.22 -2.12
N ALA A 238 13.67 6.10 -2.01
CA ALA A 238 13.81 6.97 -0.85
C ALA A 238 12.59 7.89 -0.64
N SER A 239 11.97 8.37 -1.72
CA SER A 239 10.73 9.16 -1.65
C SER A 239 9.52 8.33 -1.22
N ALA A 240 9.43 7.07 -1.66
CA ALA A 240 8.41 6.13 -1.21
C ALA A 240 8.52 5.89 0.30
N LEU A 241 9.73 5.62 0.80
CA LEU A 241 10.02 5.44 2.22
C LEU A 241 9.69 6.70 3.04
N ARG A 242 10.04 7.89 2.56
CA ARG A 242 9.67 9.15 3.24
C ARG A 242 8.15 9.34 3.29
N SER A 243 7.43 8.98 2.23
CA SER A 243 5.98 9.07 2.18
C SER A 243 5.30 8.08 3.14
N ALA A 244 5.77 6.85 3.17
CA ALA A 244 5.32 5.82 4.11
C ALA A 244 5.62 6.21 5.57
N ALA A 245 6.80 6.79 5.84
CA ALA A 245 7.14 7.35 7.15
C ALA A 245 6.26 8.55 7.54
N ALA A 246 5.74 9.30 6.56
CA ALA A 246 4.76 10.37 6.78
C ALA A 246 3.31 9.85 6.96
N GLY A 247 3.11 8.53 6.93
CA GLY A 247 1.82 7.88 7.12
C GLY A 247 1.02 7.66 5.85
N VAL A 248 1.62 7.83 4.66
CA VAL A 248 0.95 7.58 3.37
C VAL A 248 1.53 6.33 2.72
N PRO A 249 0.76 5.21 2.65
CA PRO A 249 1.21 3.99 2.01
C PRO A 249 1.50 4.19 0.51
N VAL A 250 2.45 3.41 -0.01
CA VAL A 250 2.96 3.54 -1.37
C VAL A 250 2.94 2.19 -2.09
N PRO A 251 2.15 2.03 -3.17
CA PRO A 251 2.28 0.87 -4.04
C PRO A 251 3.65 0.84 -4.71
N LEU A 252 4.32 -0.30 -4.63
CA LEU A 252 5.60 -0.57 -5.25
C LEU A 252 5.43 -1.71 -6.24
N TYR A 253 5.98 -1.53 -7.43
CA TYR A 253 6.04 -2.61 -8.41
C TYR A 253 7.40 -3.28 -8.33
N ALA A 254 7.39 -4.61 -8.30
CA ALA A 254 8.57 -5.44 -8.33
C ALA A 254 8.68 -6.20 -9.66
N GLY A 255 9.91 -6.47 -10.06
CA GLY A 255 10.25 -7.15 -11.32
C GLY A 255 11.69 -7.67 -11.31
N GLY A 256 12.04 -8.42 -12.35
CA GLY A 256 13.37 -8.97 -12.58
C GLY A 256 14.13 -8.23 -13.68
N ASP A 257 15.29 -8.74 -14.05
CA ASP A 257 16.18 -8.14 -15.04
C ASP A 257 16.05 -8.82 -16.41
N LEU A 258 16.46 -8.17 -17.51
CA LEU A 258 16.37 -8.79 -18.85
C LEU A 258 17.22 -10.06 -18.96
N GLY A 259 18.27 -10.20 -18.14
CA GLY A 259 19.09 -11.41 -18.02
C GLY A 259 18.31 -12.64 -17.56
N THR A 260 17.18 -12.47 -16.87
CA THR A 260 16.27 -13.55 -16.47
C THR A 260 15.11 -13.77 -17.46
N GLY A 261 15.10 -13.05 -18.58
CA GLY A 261 14.15 -13.20 -19.69
C GLY A 261 13.27 -11.96 -19.92
N TRP A 262 12.85 -11.74 -21.17
CA TRP A 262 12.09 -10.55 -21.58
C TRP A 262 10.74 -10.42 -20.88
N SER A 263 10.12 -11.54 -20.52
CA SER A 263 8.87 -11.62 -19.75
C SER A 263 9.01 -11.25 -18.26
N THR A 264 10.25 -11.14 -17.76
CA THR A 264 10.59 -10.79 -16.36
C THR A 264 10.97 -9.32 -16.19
N ALA A 265 11.25 -8.60 -17.29
CA ALA A 265 11.68 -7.21 -17.29
C ALA A 265 10.54 -6.18 -17.22
N VAL A 266 9.29 -6.64 -17.30
CA VAL A 266 8.09 -5.82 -17.07
C VAL A 266 7.76 -5.89 -15.57
N PRO A 267 7.33 -4.80 -14.91
CA PRO A 267 6.87 -4.88 -13.54
C PRO A 267 5.69 -5.87 -13.43
N ARG A 268 5.90 -7.02 -12.77
CA ARG A 268 4.94 -8.13 -12.78
C ARG A 268 4.13 -8.22 -11.50
N HIS A 269 4.66 -7.70 -10.41
CA HIS A 269 4.07 -7.88 -9.10
C HIS A 269 3.96 -6.55 -8.38
N VAL A 270 2.88 -6.34 -7.65
CA VAL A 270 2.62 -5.11 -6.90
C VAL A 270 2.53 -5.47 -5.44
N VAL A 271 3.27 -4.74 -4.61
CA VAL A 271 3.23 -4.81 -3.14
C VAL A 271 2.90 -3.44 -2.58
N LEU A 272 2.50 -3.38 -1.31
CA LEU A 272 2.21 -2.11 -0.64
C LEU A 272 3.23 -1.85 0.47
N LEU A 273 4.03 -0.79 0.31
CA LEU A 273 4.81 -0.24 1.42
C LEU A 273 3.84 0.47 2.37
N ALA A 274 3.49 -0.19 3.47
CA ALA A 274 2.43 0.22 4.37
C ALA A 274 2.88 1.31 5.37
N GLY A 275 4.12 1.24 5.83
CA GLY A 275 4.65 2.20 6.80
C GLY A 275 6.14 2.02 7.09
N VAL A 276 6.69 2.97 7.83
CA VAL A 276 8.05 2.92 8.38
C VAL A 276 7.95 3.20 9.88
N SER A 277 8.53 2.32 10.71
CA SER A 277 8.53 2.42 12.17
C SER A 277 9.11 3.74 12.62
N ALA A 278 8.62 4.38 13.68
CA ALA A 278 9.23 5.59 14.25
C ALA A 278 10.75 5.40 14.49
N PRO A 279 11.58 6.47 14.44
CA PRO A 279 12.96 6.37 14.89
C PRO A 279 12.98 5.95 16.38
N ALA A 280 13.94 5.10 16.76
CA ALA A 280 14.04 4.58 18.13
C ALA A 280 14.39 5.67 19.16
N GLU A 281 15.08 6.73 18.74
CA GLU A 281 15.44 7.92 19.54
C GLU A 281 15.54 9.13 18.59
N PRO A 282 15.39 10.39 19.07
CA PRO A 282 15.77 11.57 18.30
C PRO A 282 17.30 11.61 18.14
N GLN A 283 17.82 10.88 17.16
CA GLN A 283 19.24 10.86 16.85
C GLN A 283 19.67 12.26 16.38
N LYS A 284 20.53 12.90 17.17
CA LYS A 284 21.39 14.00 16.71
C LYS A 284 22.23 13.45 15.55
N GLU A 285 21.97 13.96 14.35
CA GLU A 285 22.76 13.73 13.14
C GLU A 285 22.99 12.25 12.77
N ALA A 286 21.92 11.53 12.43
CA ALA A 286 22.08 10.27 11.70
C ALA A 286 22.63 10.55 10.29
N ALA A 287 23.87 10.15 10.03
CA ALA A 287 24.55 10.29 8.72
C ALA A 287 23.84 9.52 7.58
N VAL A 288 22.93 8.60 7.91
CA VAL A 288 22.18 7.79 6.93
C VAL A 288 20.66 7.99 7.14
N PRO A 289 19.92 8.47 6.13
CA PRO A 289 18.47 8.52 6.17
C PRO A 289 17.90 7.13 6.50
N PHE A 290 17.01 7.05 7.51
CA PHE A 290 16.36 5.82 7.98
C PHE A 290 17.23 4.79 8.72
N GLY A 291 18.42 5.16 9.20
CA GLY A 291 19.30 4.26 9.96
C GLY A 291 18.56 3.45 11.04
N GLY A 292 18.67 2.11 10.97
CA GLY A 292 18.07 1.17 11.93
C GLY A 292 16.53 1.05 11.90
N ARG A 293 15.83 1.76 11.01
CA ARG A 293 14.36 1.71 10.94
C ARG A 293 13.86 0.47 10.18
N TRP A 294 12.64 0.07 10.52
CA TRP A 294 11.93 -1.03 9.87
C TRP A 294 10.82 -0.49 9.00
N CYS A 295 10.51 -1.18 7.89
CA CYS A 295 9.33 -0.94 7.09
C CYS A 295 8.43 -2.17 7.05
N SER A 296 7.13 -1.93 6.88
CA SER A 296 6.12 -2.96 6.65
C SER A 296 5.71 -2.99 5.17
N VAL A 297 5.67 -4.19 4.58
CA VAL A 297 5.34 -4.43 3.18
C VAL A 297 4.27 -5.50 3.09
N TYR A 298 3.11 -5.16 2.54
CA TYR A 298 2.05 -6.13 2.26
C TYR A 298 2.28 -6.78 0.88
N GLU A 299 2.39 -8.11 0.89
CA GLU A 299 2.57 -8.98 -0.26
C GLU A 299 1.24 -9.72 -0.53
N PRO A 300 0.56 -9.43 -1.66
CA PRO A 300 -0.81 -9.88 -1.89
C PRO A 300 -0.95 -11.33 -2.37
N SER A 301 0.08 -11.99 -2.91
CA SER A 301 -0.02 -13.40 -3.36
C SER A 301 -0.19 -14.36 -2.20
N THR A 302 0.42 -14.04 -1.07
CA THR A 302 0.23 -14.77 0.18
C THR A 302 -0.70 -14.04 1.13
N GLY A 303 -0.97 -12.75 0.93
CA GLY A 303 -1.77 -11.93 1.83
C GLY A 303 -1.08 -11.71 3.17
N THR A 304 0.19 -11.30 3.11
CA THR A 304 1.09 -11.27 4.27
C THR A 304 1.71 -9.89 4.42
N MET A 305 1.78 -9.39 5.65
CA MET A 305 2.57 -8.24 6.05
C MET A 305 3.97 -8.69 6.45
N HIS A 306 4.97 -8.28 5.68
CA HIS A 306 6.38 -8.52 5.97
C HIS A 306 7.00 -7.32 6.67
N ARG A 307 7.93 -7.57 7.59
CA ARG A 307 8.73 -6.53 8.23
C ARG A 307 10.18 -6.67 7.79
N LEU A 308 10.74 -5.60 7.22
CA LEU A 308 12.11 -5.57 6.70
C LEU A 308 12.87 -4.41 7.31
N ARG A 309 14.21 -4.49 7.36
CA ARG A 309 15.00 -3.28 7.60
C ARG A 309 14.92 -2.41 6.34
N VAL A 310 14.82 -1.10 6.54
CA VAL A 310 14.83 -0.15 5.42
C VAL A 310 16.12 -0.27 4.60
N ALA A 311 17.24 -0.54 5.27
CA ALA A 311 18.53 -0.76 4.62
C ALA A 311 18.48 -1.95 3.64
N ASP A 312 17.85 -3.06 4.02
CA ASP A 312 17.77 -4.26 3.18
C ASP A 312 16.93 -4.00 1.92
N LEU A 313 15.81 -3.27 2.06
CA LEU A 313 14.98 -2.89 0.91
C LEU A 313 15.71 -1.90 -0.03
N LEU A 314 16.51 -0.99 0.52
CA LEU A 314 17.30 -0.01 -0.25
C LEU A 314 18.51 -0.64 -0.94
N ALA A 315 19.18 -1.60 -0.31
CA ALA A 315 20.30 -2.31 -0.91
C ALA A 315 19.85 -3.04 -2.18
N GLY A 316 18.66 -3.65 -2.14
CA GLY A 316 18.11 -4.42 -3.26
C GLY A 316 18.81 -5.77 -3.35
N THR A 317 20.10 -5.78 -3.68
CA THR A 317 21.00 -6.95 -3.66
C THR A 317 22.08 -6.79 -2.59
N GLY A 318 22.52 -7.92 -2.02
CA GLY A 318 23.67 -7.99 -1.12
C GLY A 318 25.00 -7.91 -1.87
N ASP A 319 26.11 -7.97 -1.13
CA ASP A 319 27.48 -7.93 -1.68
C ASP A 319 27.79 -9.11 -2.61
N ASP A 320 27.03 -10.21 -2.48
CA ASP A 320 27.03 -11.40 -3.33
C ASP A 320 26.24 -11.23 -4.63
N GLY A 321 25.64 -10.05 -4.85
CA GLY A 321 24.80 -9.77 -6.01
C GLY A 321 23.41 -10.39 -5.92
N GLU A 322 23.00 -10.92 -4.76
CA GLU A 322 21.71 -11.57 -4.57
C GLU A 322 20.83 -10.80 -3.58
N PRO A 323 19.52 -10.60 -3.86
CA PRO A 323 18.60 -10.01 -2.90
C PRO A 323 18.43 -10.94 -1.71
N GLY A 324 18.50 -10.36 -0.50
CA GLY A 324 18.25 -11.09 0.73
C GLY A 324 16.90 -11.83 0.69
N ARG A 325 16.87 -13.08 1.16
CA ARG A 325 15.68 -13.94 1.13
C ARG A 325 14.42 -13.27 1.70
N GLY A 326 14.57 -12.43 2.73
CA GLY A 326 13.47 -11.65 3.31
C GLY A 326 12.88 -10.62 2.34
N VAL A 327 13.73 -9.88 1.62
CA VAL A 327 13.32 -8.91 0.60
C VAL A 327 12.62 -9.63 -0.56
N ARG A 328 13.19 -10.72 -1.08
CA ARG A 328 12.54 -11.51 -2.14
C ARG A 328 11.14 -11.95 -1.72
N ARG A 329 10.96 -12.49 -0.51
CA ARG A 329 9.64 -12.89 0.00
C ARG A 329 8.67 -11.72 0.04
N ALA A 330 9.08 -10.60 0.62
CA ALA A 330 8.25 -9.41 0.73
C ALA A 330 7.90 -8.75 -0.60
N LEU A 331 8.67 -9.03 -1.66
CA LEU A 331 8.42 -8.57 -3.03
C LEU A 331 7.78 -9.66 -3.90
N GLY A 332 7.19 -10.72 -3.33
CA GLY A 332 6.50 -11.77 -4.10
C GLY A 332 7.44 -12.66 -4.92
N GLY A 333 8.66 -12.89 -4.42
CA GLY A 333 9.74 -13.65 -5.07
C GLY A 333 10.68 -12.82 -5.95
N TRP A 334 10.36 -11.55 -6.17
CA TRP A 334 11.10 -10.67 -7.07
C TRP A 334 12.31 -10.02 -6.40
N PRO A 335 13.38 -9.75 -7.17
CA PRO A 335 14.62 -9.23 -6.59
C PRO A 335 14.54 -7.73 -6.27
N HIS A 336 13.79 -6.95 -7.05
CA HIS A 336 13.90 -5.49 -7.03
C HIS A 336 12.58 -4.75 -7.24
N VAL A 337 12.51 -3.55 -6.67
CA VAL A 337 11.47 -2.56 -6.98
C VAL A 337 11.85 -1.83 -8.27
N THR A 338 10.93 -1.76 -9.23
CA THR A 338 11.15 -1.16 -10.55
C THR A 338 10.27 0.08 -10.80
N TRP A 339 9.20 0.25 -10.01
CA TRP A 339 8.30 1.40 -10.10
C TRP A 339 7.70 1.73 -8.74
N ALA A 340 7.41 3.01 -8.47
CA ALA A 340 6.64 3.45 -7.30
C ALA A 340 5.45 4.32 -7.71
N VAL A 341 4.31 4.13 -7.05
CA VAL A 341 3.12 4.98 -7.14
C VAL A 341 3.14 5.97 -5.98
N LEU A 342 3.70 7.16 -6.21
CA LEU A 342 4.02 8.14 -5.19
C LEU A 342 2.87 9.14 -4.94
N PRO A 343 2.67 9.60 -3.70
CA PRO A 343 1.81 10.73 -3.41
C PRO A 343 2.27 11.99 -4.16
N ALA A 344 1.34 12.74 -4.74
CA ALA A 344 1.59 13.90 -5.60
C ALA A 344 0.85 15.17 -5.15
N GLY A 345 0.22 15.13 -3.98
CA GLY A 345 -0.56 16.24 -3.43
C GLY A 345 -1.95 15.78 -2.99
N ARG A 346 -2.90 16.72 -2.91
CA ARG A 346 -4.27 16.45 -2.50
C ARG A 346 -5.20 16.28 -3.70
N ALA A 347 -6.17 15.38 -3.58
CA ALA A 347 -7.37 15.38 -4.41
C ALA A 347 -8.09 16.73 -4.23
N GLY A 348 -8.49 17.39 -5.33
CA GLY A 348 -9.09 18.73 -5.31
C GLY A 348 -8.12 19.93 -5.22
N GLY A 349 -6.82 19.71 -4.99
CA GLY A 349 -5.82 20.78 -5.09
C GLY A 349 -5.45 21.10 -6.54
N SER A 350 -5.46 22.38 -6.91
CA SER A 350 -5.01 22.85 -8.24
C SER A 350 -3.60 22.35 -8.54
N ARG A 351 -3.40 21.83 -9.75
CA ARG A 351 -2.06 21.65 -10.34
C ARG A 351 -1.42 23.04 -10.37
N ARG A 352 -0.39 23.30 -9.58
CA ARG A 352 0.63 24.25 -10.06
C ARG A 352 1.34 23.51 -11.18
N VAL A 353 0.92 23.79 -12.40
CA VAL A 353 1.67 23.44 -13.60
C VAL A 353 2.96 24.24 -13.52
N GLY A 354 4.07 23.54 -13.40
CA GLY A 354 5.43 24.05 -13.54
C GLY A 354 6.18 23.08 -14.43
#